data_AF-A0A6G0PIV0-F1
#
_entry.id   AF-A0A6G0PIV0-F1
#
_cell.length_a   1.000
_cell.length_b   1.000
_cell.length_c   1.000
_cell.angle_alpha   90.00
_cell.angle_beta   90.00
_cell.angle_gamma   90.00
#
_symmetry.space_group_name_H-M   'P 1'
#
loop_
_entity.id
_entity.type
_entity.pdbx_description
1 polymer ?
#
loop_
_entity_poly.entity_id
_entity_poly.type
_entity_poly.pdbx_seq_one_letter_code
_entity_poly.pdbx_strand_id
1 'polypeptide(L)'
;MVEENGRVSSFESSAPGQIQALLCVGTISGTLDDVMHGVASPTAEDTMLKSSCIGDNLVDCCVLASIVSPTSQDPWRSLTLKWAVNAGPVAVRPFVRARDFTYVESTGTTTSIDGERVGYHIIHSVVVPATQKLEDHALVRGNVSLYHVYRQKSPTTVEVHVRAFWQLNGRMRPAVQTYACVESTIAVARVRMCSQMRKLAQLGHSSRSLDSEMDPSCCSLCRRWVGGCFTADKSCAVCQRVICRHCGTSKKLSTVTPHTRQVVTKRQTVCRRCQRKSDESVVVQEPKPAKRSKALSTALRQFTLKN
;
A
#
# COMPACT_ATOMS: atom_id res chain seq x y z
N MET A 1 1.40 -0.78 -62.18
CA MET A 1 0.37 0.03 -61.52
C MET A 1 -0.12 -0.80 -60.35
N VAL A 2 0.28 -0.44 -59.14
CA VAL A 2 -0.13 -1.13 -57.90
C VAL A 2 -1.11 -0.17 -57.24
N GLU A 3 -2.37 -0.56 -57.22
CA GLU A 3 -3.42 0.13 -56.47
C GLU A 3 -3.50 -0.42 -55.03
N GLU A 4 -3.57 0.56 -54.12
CA GLU A 4 -4.49 0.63 -52.99
C GLU A 4 -4.22 -0.07 -51.64
N ASN A 5 -4.72 0.66 -50.63
CA ASN A 5 -5.20 0.22 -49.32
C ASN A 5 -4.27 0.30 -48.11
N GLY A 6 -3.73 1.50 -47.87
CA GLY A 6 -3.38 1.93 -46.51
C GLY A 6 -4.62 2.18 -45.65
N ARG A 7 -5.17 1.13 -45.04
CA ARG A 7 -6.23 1.26 -44.02
C ARG A 7 -5.57 1.47 -42.66
N VAL A 8 -5.56 2.71 -42.16
CA VAL A 8 -5.26 2.98 -40.75
C VAL A 8 -6.36 2.30 -39.93
N SER A 9 -6.05 1.20 -39.26
CA SER A 9 -7.01 0.60 -38.35
C SER A 9 -7.19 1.56 -37.17
N SER A 10 -8.38 2.15 -37.08
CA SER A 10 -8.82 2.81 -35.86
C SER A 10 -8.82 1.75 -34.76
N PHE A 11 -7.92 1.86 -33.78
CA PHE A 11 -7.94 1.01 -32.59
C PHE A 11 -9.31 1.18 -31.92
N GLU A 12 -10.18 0.19 -32.08
CA GLU A 12 -11.49 0.14 -31.44
C GLU A 12 -11.28 0.25 -29.92
N SER A 13 -12.05 1.14 -29.30
CA SER A 13 -12.14 1.20 -27.83
C SER A 13 -12.66 -0.14 -27.32
N SER A 14 -12.09 -0.66 -26.24
CA SER A 14 -12.64 -1.86 -25.59
C SER A 14 -14.13 -1.67 -25.28
N ALA A 15 -14.93 -2.70 -25.55
CA ALA A 15 -16.35 -2.69 -25.23
C ALA A 15 -16.53 -2.44 -23.72
N PRO A 16 -17.57 -1.68 -23.29
CA PRO A 16 -17.89 -1.52 -21.89
C PRO A 16 -17.99 -2.88 -21.21
N GLY A 17 -17.29 -3.06 -20.10
CA GLY A 17 -17.34 -4.29 -19.33
C GLY A 17 -16.35 -5.39 -19.73
N GLN A 18 -15.40 -5.15 -20.63
CA GLN A 18 -14.34 -6.13 -20.92
C GLN A 18 -13.48 -6.42 -19.67
N ILE A 19 -13.34 -7.71 -19.35
CA ILE A 19 -12.52 -8.20 -18.24
C ILE A 19 -11.10 -8.48 -18.73
N GLN A 20 -10.11 -7.88 -18.08
CA GLN A 20 -8.70 -8.20 -18.23
C GLN A 20 -8.29 -9.21 -17.16
N ALA A 21 -8.00 -10.45 -17.57
CA ALA A 21 -7.45 -11.47 -16.69
C ALA A 21 -5.91 -11.41 -16.69
N LEU A 22 -5.30 -11.50 -15.51
CA LEU A 22 -3.85 -11.49 -15.32
C LEU A 22 -3.45 -12.60 -14.33
N LEU A 23 -2.34 -13.27 -14.65
CA LEU A 23 -1.63 -14.18 -13.76
C LEU A 23 -0.23 -13.58 -13.52
N CYS A 24 0.13 -13.39 -12.26
CA CYS A 24 1.46 -12.95 -11.87
C CYS A 24 2.03 -13.93 -10.84
N VAL A 25 3.25 -14.41 -11.10
CA VAL A 25 3.98 -15.27 -10.17
C VAL A 25 5.35 -14.66 -9.96
N GLY A 26 5.82 -14.63 -8.72
CA GLY A 26 7.11 -14.04 -8.40
C GLY A 26 7.54 -14.29 -6.97
N THR A 27 8.54 -13.53 -6.52
CA THR A 27 9.07 -13.63 -5.16
C THR A 27 9.20 -12.26 -4.51
N ILE A 28 9.09 -12.24 -3.18
CA ILE A 28 9.26 -11.09 -2.32
C ILE A 28 10.31 -11.45 -1.27
N SER A 29 11.31 -10.60 -1.07
CA SER A 29 12.31 -10.81 -0.02
C SER A 29 11.71 -10.58 1.37
N GLY A 30 12.04 -11.46 2.32
CA GLY A 30 11.61 -11.40 3.72
C GLY A 30 10.92 -12.68 4.18
N THR A 31 10.25 -12.58 5.32
CA THR A 31 9.44 -13.65 5.88
C THR A 31 7.97 -13.49 5.48
N LEU A 32 7.18 -14.56 5.62
CA LEU A 32 5.74 -14.52 5.42
C LEU A 32 5.08 -13.49 6.35
N ASP A 33 5.54 -13.40 7.60
CA ASP A 33 5.03 -12.42 8.55
C ASP A 33 5.35 -10.98 8.13
N ASP A 34 6.53 -10.73 7.56
CA ASP A 34 6.87 -9.41 7.00
C ASP A 34 5.96 -9.03 5.84
N VAL A 35 5.65 -9.98 4.97
CA VAL A 35 4.73 -9.78 3.84
C VAL A 35 3.32 -9.50 4.37
N MET A 36 2.80 -10.35 5.26
CA MET A 36 1.46 -10.20 5.84
C MET A 36 1.30 -8.90 6.63
N HIS A 37 2.35 -8.46 7.33
CA HIS A 37 2.40 -7.16 8.01
C HIS A 37 2.32 -5.98 7.04
N GLY A 38 2.92 -6.11 5.85
CA GLY A 38 2.83 -5.09 4.80
C GLY A 38 1.48 -5.07 4.07
N VAL A 39 0.85 -6.25 3.94
CA VAL A 39 -0.44 -6.46 3.28
C VAL A 39 -1.60 -5.97 4.16
N ALA A 40 -1.57 -6.25 5.46
CA ALA A 40 -2.64 -5.95 6.40
C ALA A 40 -2.93 -4.44 6.45
N SER A 41 -4.19 -4.07 6.17
CA SER A 41 -4.62 -2.68 6.15
C SER A 41 -6.08 -2.54 6.60
N PRO A 42 -6.41 -2.80 7.88
CA PRO A 42 -7.80 -2.86 8.34
C PRO A 42 -8.50 -1.48 8.35
N THR A 43 -7.75 -0.38 8.37
CA THR A 43 -8.29 0.99 8.39
C THR A 43 -8.07 1.73 7.06
N ALA A 44 -8.78 2.84 6.88
CA ALA A 44 -8.59 3.72 5.70
C ALA A 44 -7.17 4.33 5.73
N GLU A 45 -6.72 4.78 6.91
CA GLU A 45 -5.38 5.29 7.11
C GLU A 45 -4.30 4.25 6.80
N ASP A 46 -4.48 2.99 7.25
CA ASP A 46 -3.56 1.90 6.92
C ASP A 46 -3.54 1.58 5.41
N THR A 47 -4.69 1.73 4.73
CA THR A 47 -4.82 1.48 3.29
C THR A 47 -4.11 2.57 2.48
N MET A 48 -4.31 3.84 2.84
CA MET A 48 -3.63 4.96 2.18
C MET A 48 -2.11 4.92 2.42
N LEU A 49 -1.67 4.54 3.63
CA LEU A 49 -0.24 4.29 3.91
C LEU A 49 0.32 3.13 3.10
N LYS A 50 -0.43 2.03 2.96
CA LYS A 50 -0.02 0.90 2.11
C LYS A 50 0.14 1.38 0.66
N SER A 51 -0.85 2.09 0.14
CA SER A 51 -0.84 2.64 -1.22
C SER A 51 0.38 3.55 -1.48
N SER A 52 0.73 4.44 -0.54
CA SER A 52 1.89 5.32 -0.71
C SER A 52 3.23 4.57 -0.72
N CYS A 53 3.30 3.42 -0.05
CA CYS A 53 4.46 2.53 -0.08
C CYS A 53 4.56 1.74 -1.39
N ILE A 54 3.45 1.18 -1.85
CA ILE A 54 3.45 0.23 -2.97
C ILE A 54 3.14 0.87 -4.32
N GLY A 55 2.67 2.12 -4.36
CA GLY A 55 2.40 2.86 -5.58
C GLY A 55 1.30 2.26 -6.46
N ASP A 56 0.22 1.75 -5.86
CA ASP A 56 -0.96 1.20 -6.57
C ASP A 56 -1.95 2.29 -7.04
N ASN A 57 -1.62 3.57 -6.83
CA ASN A 57 -2.36 4.76 -7.27
C ASN A 57 -3.73 4.98 -6.60
N LEU A 58 -3.97 4.41 -5.41
CA LEU A 58 -5.10 4.84 -4.59
C LEU A 58 -4.90 6.29 -4.12
N VAL A 59 -5.94 7.10 -4.30
CA VAL A 59 -5.95 8.51 -3.91
C VAL A 59 -6.97 8.82 -2.83
N ASP A 60 -7.95 7.94 -2.63
CA ASP A 60 -8.91 8.00 -1.54
C ASP A 60 -9.38 6.61 -1.13
N CYS A 61 -9.76 6.46 0.14
CA CYS A 61 -10.28 5.22 0.69
C CYS A 61 -11.18 5.48 1.90
N CYS A 62 -12.29 4.75 1.96
CA CYS A 62 -13.16 4.66 3.11
C CYS A 62 -13.39 3.19 3.49
N VAL A 63 -13.29 2.88 4.78
CA VAL A 63 -13.75 1.59 5.33
C VAL A 63 -15.21 1.74 5.72
N LEU A 64 -16.09 1.11 4.95
CA LEU A 64 -17.54 1.16 5.13
C LEU A 64 -17.99 0.27 6.29
N ALA A 65 -17.35 -0.88 6.46
CA ALA A 65 -17.58 -1.78 7.58
C ALA A 65 -16.35 -2.65 7.89
N SER A 66 -16.12 -2.94 9.17
CA SER A 66 -15.15 -3.93 9.64
C SER A 66 -15.92 -5.16 10.13
N ILE A 67 -15.97 -6.20 9.31
CA ILE A 67 -16.74 -7.43 9.58
C ILE A 67 -15.93 -8.36 10.50
N VAL A 68 -14.63 -8.50 10.21
CA VAL A 68 -13.67 -9.21 11.06
C VAL A 68 -12.48 -8.30 11.30
N SER A 69 -12.13 -8.13 12.58
CA SER A 69 -10.98 -7.33 13.00
C SER A 69 -9.82 -8.24 13.44
N PRO A 70 -8.57 -7.83 13.20
CA PRO A 70 -7.39 -8.51 13.74
C PRO A 70 -7.43 -8.66 15.25
N THR A 71 -6.81 -9.72 15.76
CA THR A 71 -6.65 -9.97 17.19
C THR A 71 -5.18 -10.20 17.53
N SER A 72 -4.82 -10.24 18.82
CA SER A 72 -3.45 -10.59 19.23
C SER A 72 -3.05 -12.01 18.83
N GLN A 73 -3.99 -12.96 18.77
CA GLN A 73 -3.75 -14.35 18.39
C GLN A 73 -3.71 -14.53 16.86
N ASP A 74 -4.52 -13.75 16.14
CA ASP A 74 -4.54 -13.74 14.68
C ASP A 74 -4.46 -12.30 14.15
N PRO A 75 -3.22 -11.75 14.06
CA PRO A 75 -2.98 -10.34 13.73
C PRO A 75 -3.20 -10.03 12.24
N TRP A 76 -3.27 -11.06 11.39
CA TRP A 76 -3.43 -10.89 9.95
C TRP A 76 -4.86 -11.13 9.48
N ARG A 77 -5.71 -11.73 10.31
CA ARG A 77 -7.12 -12.00 9.98
C ARG A 77 -7.96 -10.75 10.01
N SER A 78 -8.41 -10.34 8.83
CA SER A 78 -9.32 -9.21 8.68
C SER A 78 -10.29 -9.45 7.53
N LEU A 79 -11.50 -8.92 7.68
CA LEU A 79 -12.52 -8.87 6.64
C LEU A 79 -13.19 -7.50 6.69
N THR A 80 -13.03 -6.71 5.63
CA THR A 80 -13.50 -5.31 5.60
C THR A 80 -14.24 -5.03 4.30
N LEU A 81 -15.30 -4.23 4.38
CA LEU A 81 -15.97 -3.64 3.23
C LEU A 81 -15.40 -2.24 3.01
N LYS A 82 -14.92 -1.96 1.81
CA LYS A 82 -14.22 -0.72 1.46
C LYS A 82 -14.78 -0.09 0.20
N TRP A 83 -14.66 1.22 0.16
CA TRP A 83 -14.74 2.01 -1.06
C TRP A 83 -13.40 2.70 -1.27
N ALA A 84 -12.86 2.71 -2.49
CA ALA A 84 -11.60 3.39 -2.79
C ALA A 84 -11.58 3.96 -4.20
N VAL A 85 -10.81 5.03 -4.37
CA VAL A 85 -10.59 5.71 -5.66
C VAL A 85 -9.17 5.46 -6.13
N ASN A 86 -9.03 4.92 -7.33
CA ASN A 86 -7.76 4.75 -8.03
C ASN A 86 -7.67 5.75 -9.19
N ALA A 87 -6.69 6.64 -9.14
CA ALA A 87 -6.46 7.62 -10.20
C ALA A 87 -5.74 7.03 -11.44
N GLY A 88 -5.26 5.79 -11.35
CA GLY A 88 -4.41 5.16 -12.34
C GLY A 88 -2.96 5.70 -12.30
N PRO A 89 -2.06 5.06 -13.07
CA PRO A 89 -0.67 5.49 -13.18
C PRO A 89 -0.55 6.94 -13.63
N VAL A 90 0.42 7.67 -13.06
CA VAL A 90 0.63 9.11 -13.34
C VAL A 90 0.71 9.41 -14.84
N ALA A 91 1.37 8.54 -15.60
CA ALA A 91 1.55 8.69 -17.05
C ALA A 91 0.24 8.74 -17.85
N VAL A 92 -0.85 8.17 -17.32
CA VAL A 92 -2.14 8.07 -18.05
C VAL A 92 -3.26 8.92 -17.45
N ARG A 93 -3.05 9.52 -16.26
CA ARG A 93 -4.04 10.36 -15.57
C ARG A 93 -4.70 11.45 -16.43
N PRO A 94 -3.97 12.19 -17.29
CA PRO A 94 -4.59 13.24 -18.11
C PRO A 94 -5.61 12.71 -19.12
N PHE A 95 -5.50 11.45 -19.52
CA PHE A 95 -6.31 10.85 -20.58
C PHE A 95 -7.40 9.93 -20.04
N VAL A 96 -7.41 9.69 -18.73
CA VAL A 96 -8.19 8.62 -18.14
C VAL A 96 -8.78 9.07 -16.81
N ARG A 97 -10.11 9.07 -16.73
CA ARG A 97 -10.86 9.33 -15.48
C ARG A 97 -10.49 8.32 -14.40
N ALA A 98 -10.50 8.74 -13.14
CA ALA A 98 -10.29 7.84 -12.00
C ALA A 98 -11.41 6.79 -11.89
N ARG A 99 -11.08 5.63 -11.32
CA ARG A 99 -12.08 4.58 -11.00
C ARG A 99 -12.35 4.56 -9.53
N ASP A 100 -13.61 4.41 -9.17
CA ASP A 100 -13.99 3.99 -7.83
C ASP A 100 -14.33 2.49 -7.80
N PHE A 101 -14.05 1.86 -6.67
CA PHE A 101 -14.32 0.45 -6.43
C PHE A 101 -15.00 0.30 -5.08
N THR A 102 -16.08 -0.47 -5.03
CA THR A 102 -16.63 -0.99 -3.75
C THR A 102 -16.30 -2.47 -3.66
N TYR A 103 -15.61 -2.90 -2.61
CA TYR A 103 -15.10 -4.26 -2.51
C TYR A 103 -14.99 -4.75 -1.07
N VAL A 104 -15.02 -6.07 -0.92
CA VAL A 104 -14.61 -6.75 0.30
C VAL A 104 -13.13 -7.09 0.18
N GLU A 105 -12.35 -6.80 1.22
CA GLU A 105 -10.96 -7.21 1.37
C GLU A 105 -10.83 -8.18 2.54
N SER A 106 -10.26 -9.36 2.26
CA SER A 106 -9.97 -10.40 3.24
C SER A 106 -8.48 -10.69 3.28
N THR A 107 -7.91 -10.75 4.49
CA THR A 107 -6.51 -11.13 4.71
C THR A 107 -6.41 -12.14 5.84
N GLY A 108 -5.36 -12.95 5.82
CA GLY A 108 -5.06 -13.87 6.92
C GLY A 108 -4.01 -14.90 6.54
N THR A 109 -3.83 -15.89 7.41
CA THR A 109 -3.04 -17.08 7.11
C THR A 109 -3.90 -18.33 7.24
N THR A 110 -3.55 -19.38 6.50
CA THR A 110 -4.19 -20.68 6.56
C THR A 110 -3.16 -21.77 6.33
N THR A 111 -3.55 -23.03 6.53
CA THR A 111 -2.74 -24.20 6.21
C THR A 111 -3.15 -24.73 4.84
N SER A 112 -2.17 -25.04 3.98
CA SER A 112 -2.41 -25.68 2.68
C SER A 112 -2.72 -27.17 2.86
N ILE A 113 -3.14 -27.84 1.78
CA ILE A 113 -3.33 -29.30 1.78
C ILE A 113 -2.04 -30.07 2.10
N ASP A 114 -0.87 -29.48 1.81
CA ASP A 114 0.45 -30.04 2.09
C ASP A 114 0.90 -29.77 3.54
N GLY A 115 0.04 -29.19 4.38
CA GLY A 115 0.34 -28.86 5.77
C GLY A 115 1.15 -27.57 5.96
N GLU A 116 1.41 -26.81 4.89
CA GLU A 116 2.22 -25.60 4.98
C GLU A 116 1.41 -24.36 5.33
N ARG A 117 1.97 -23.49 6.16
CA ARG A 117 1.39 -22.18 6.46
C ARG A 117 1.56 -21.25 5.25
N VAL A 118 0.44 -20.74 4.74
CA VAL A 118 0.37 -19.77 3.65
C VAL A 118 -0.39 -18.52 4.08
N GLY A 119 -0.01 -17.37 3.53
CA GLY A 119 -0.76 -16.12 3.65
C GLY A 119 -1.71 -15.94 2.47
N TYR A 120 -2.82 -15.24 2.68
CA TYR A 120 -3.74 -14.87 1.61
C TYR A 120 -4.16 -13.40 1.70
N HIS A 121 -4.45 -12.81 0.54
CA HIS A 121 -5.05 -11.50 0.40
C HIS A 121 -6.01 -11.50 -0.77
N ILE A 122 -7.30 -11.38 -0.48
CA ILE A 122 -8.39 -11.47 -1.45
C ILE A 122 -9.11 -10.13 -1.49
N ILE A 123 -9.37 -9.63 -2.69
CA ILE A 123 -10.17 -8.44 -2.95
C ILE A 123 -11.25 -8.84 -3.94
N HIS A 124 -12.52 -8.56 -3.62
CA HIS A 124 -13.63 -8.84 -4.52
C HIS A 124 -14.66 -7.71 -4.49
N SER A 125 -14.94 -7.13 -5.65
CA SER A 125 -15.94 -6.08 -5.80
C SER A 125 -17.33 -6.59 -5.51
N VAL A 126 -18.10 -5.78 -4.79
CA VAL A 126 -19.49 -6.07 -4.43
C VAL A 126 -20.37 -4.87 -4.74
N VAL A 127 -21.66 -5.13 -4.97
CA VAL A 127 -22.65 -4.07 -5.14
C VAL A 127 -23.26 -3.75 -3.78
N VAL A 128 -23.12 -2.50 -3.34
CA VAL A 128 -23.71 -2.00 -2.11
C VAL A 128 -24.67 -0.87 -2.49
N PRO A 129 -25.99 -0.98 -2.22
CA PRO A 129 -26.95 0.05 -2.63
C PRO A 129 -26.60 1.47 -2.14
N ALA A 130 -25.91 1.56 -1.01
CA ALA A 130 -25.50 2.83 -0.41
C ALA A 130 -24.28 3.49 -1.10
N THR A 131 -23.58 2.80 -2.00
CA THR A 131 -22.45 3.36 -2.77
C THR A 131 -22.85 3.68 -4.22
N GLN A 132 -23.94 4.45 -4.37
CA GLN A 132 -24.40 4.92 -5.67
C GLN A 132 -23.34 5.77 -6.36
N LYS A 133 -23.49 5.96 -7.69
CA LYS A 133 -22.57 6.78 -8.45
C LYS A 133 -22.53 8.19 -7.87
N LEU A 134 -21.32 8.67 -7.59
CA LEU A 134 -21.09 10.06 -7.23
C LEU A 134 -21.13 10.88 -8.52
N GLU A 135 -22.32 11.35 -8.89
CA GLU A 135 -22.56 12.06 -10.16
C GLU A 135 -21.68 13.30 -10.30
N ASP A 136 -21.38 13.97 -9.18
CA ASP A 136 -20.58 15.20 -9.14
C ASP A 136 -19.06 15.00 -9.34
N HIS A 137 -18.56 13.75 -9.27
CA HIS A 137 -17.11 13.50 -9.21
C HIS A 137 -16.49 12.89 -10.47
N ALA A 138 -17.24 12.78 -11.58
CA ALA A 138 -16.77 12.24 -12.86
C ALA A 138 -15.99 10.90 -12.75
N LEU A 139 -16.33 10.08 -11.73
CA LEU A 139 -15.70 8.78 -11.48
C LEU A 139 -16.35 7.70 -12.35
N VAL A 140 -15.55 6.70 -12.73
CA VAL A 140 -16.05 5.51 -13.43
C VAL A 140 -16.06 4.33 -12.45
N ARG A 141 -17.21 3.69 -12.23
CA ARG A 141 -17.28 2.49 -11.39
C ARG A 141 -16.56 1.33 -12.05
N GLY A 142 -15.48 0.87 -11.43
CA GLY A 142 -14.78 -0.35 -11.80
C GLY A 142 -15.18 -1.53 -10.90
N ASN A 143 -14.92 -2.73 -11.40
CA ASN A 143 -15.01 -3.98 -10.65
C ASN A 143 -13.66 -4.70 -10.70
N VAL A 144 -13.27 -5.31 -9.58
CA VAL A 144 -12.06 -6.09 -9.47
C VAL A 144 -12.32 -7.36 -8.66
N SER A 145 -11.75 -8.47 -9.10
CA SER A 145 -11.64 -9.69 -8.30
C SER A 145 -10.20 -10.15 -8.38
N LEU A 146 -9.48 -10.19 -7.27
CA LEU A 146 -8.10 -10.69 -7.25
C LEU A 146 -7.80 -11.42 -5.96
N TYR A 147 -6.86 -12.35 -6.03
CA TYR A 147 -6.31 -13.00 -4.86
C TYR A 147 -4.80 -13.15 -4.99
N HIS A 148 -4.13 -13.03 -3.85
CA HIS A 148 -2.73 -13.32 -3.66
C HIS A 148 -2.61 -14.50 -2.69
N VAL A 149 -1.74 -15.45 -3.01
CA VAL A 149 -1.31 -16.50 -2.10
C VAL A 149 0.18 -16.33 -1.89
N TYR A 150 0.61 -16.34 -0.62
CA TYR A 150 1.98 -16.15 -0.20
C TYR A 150 2.49 -17.41 0.48
N ARG A 151 3.57 -18.01 -0.03
CA ARG A 151 4.19 -19.22 0.54
C ARG A 151 5.63 -18.92 0.93
N GLN A 152 6.04 -19.31 2.15
CA GLN A 152 7.44 -19.18 2.55
C GLN A 152 8.28 -20.21 1.77
N LYS A 153 9.17 -19.76 0.89
CA LYS A 153 10.03 -20.62 0.07
C LYS A 153 11.38 -20.91 0.72
N SER A 154 11.94 -19.91 1.41
CA SER A 154 13.16 -20.01 2.22
C SER A 154 13.09 -19.00 3.36
N PRO A 155 14.00 -19.01 4.36
CA PRO A 155 13.96 -18.04 5.48
C PRO A 155 13.93 -16.56 5.09
N THR A 156 14.34 -16.23 3.86
CA THR A 156 14.45 -14.85 3.36
C THR A 156 13.65 -14.59 2.08
N THR A 157 12.85 -15.56 1.62
CA THR A 157 12.10 -15.45 0.37
C THR A 157 10.69 -16.02 0.51
N VAL A 158 9.71 -15.22 0.11
CA VAL A 158 8.29 -15.58 -0.01
C VAL A 158 7.93 -15.65 -1.49
N GLU A 159 7.33 -16.75 -1.92
CA GLU A 159 6.73 -16.87 -3.23
C GLU A 159 5.33 -16.25 -3.21
N VAL A 160 4.96 -15.53 -4.28
CA VAL A 160 3.65 -14.92 -4.44
C VAL A 160 3.03 -15.39 -5.74
N HIS A 161 1.77 -15.83 -5.65
CA HIS A 161 0.93 -16.16 -6.79
C HIS A 161 -0.31 -15.26 -6.78
N VAL A 162 -0.56 -14.59 -7.90
CA VAL A 162 -1.65 -13.62 -8.06
C VAL A 162 -2.51 -13.99 -9.25
N ARG A 163 -3.83 -14.05 -9.05
CA ARG A 163 -4.78 -13.93 -10.16
C ARG A 163 -5.62 -12.69 -9.97
N ALA A 164 -5.74 -11.90 -11.03
CA ALA A 164 -6.53 -10.69 -11.02
C ALA A 164 -7.43 -10.61 -12.25
N PHE A 165 -8.67 -10.17 -12.01
CA PHE A 165 -9.69 -9.92 -13.01
C PHE A 165 -10.13 -8.47 -12.86
N TRP A 166 -9.77 -7.64 -13.83
CA TRP A 166 -10.02 -6.21 -13.81
C TRP A 166 -11.09 -5.85 -14.84
N GLN A 167 -12.13 -5.16 -14.39
CA GLN A 167 -13.16 -4.58 -15.23
C GLN A 167 -13.22 -3.08 -14.95
N LEU A 168 -12.39 -2.29 -15.64
CA LEU A 168 -12.21 -0.87 -15.33
C LEU A 168 -13.37 0.01 -15.81
N ASN A 169 -14.19 -0.50 -16.73
CA ASN A 169 -15.33 0.18 -17.35
C ASN A 169 -14.98 1.56 -17.97
N GLY A 170 -15.98 2.14 -18.63
CA GLY A 170 -15.84 3.40 -19.36
C GLY A 170 -14.95 3.28 -20.60
N ARG A 171 -14.74 4.40 -21.29
CA ARG A 171 -13.92 4.45 -22.51
C ARG A 171 -12.44 4.54 -22.13
N MET A 172 -11.66 3.55 -22.55
CA MET A 172 -10.21 3.51 -22.35
C MET A 172 -9.59 2.81 -23.56
N ARG A 173 -8.43 3.29 -24.02
CA ARG A 173 -7.68 2.59 -25.07
C ARG A 173 -7.19 1.24 -24.52
N PRO A 174 -7.30 0.12 -25.26
CA PRO A 174 -6.90 -1.19 -24.76
C PRO A 174 -5.48 -1.26 -24.19
N ALA A 175 -4.50 -0.64 -24.87
CA ALA A 175 -3.11 -0.59 -24.38
C ALA A 175 -2.97 0.11 -23.01
N VAL A 176 -3.73 1.18 -22.79
CA VAL A 176 -3.76 1.92 -21.52
C VAL A 176 -4.43 1.09 -20.42
N GLN A 177 -5.49 0.35 -20.77
CA GLN A 177 -6.16 -0.58 -19.86
C GLN A 177 -5.21 -1.68 -19.39
N THR A 178 -4.56 -2.36 -20.34
CA THR A 178 -3.58 -3.40 -20.03
C THR A 178 -2.46 -2.86 -19.14
N TYR A 179 -1.87 -1.71 -19.49
CA TYR A 179 -0.83 -1.08 -18.70
C TYR A 179 -1.28 -0.79 -17.25
N ALA A 180 -2.45 -0.17 -17.07
CA ALA A 180 -2.97 0.15 -15.74
C ALA A 180 -3.26 -1.10 -14.89
N CYS A 181 -3.83 -2.15 -15.50
CA CYS A 181 -4.10 -3.42 -14.83
C CYS A 181 -2.81 -4.13 -14.41
N VAL A 182 -1.80 -4.14 -15.27
CA VAL A 182 -0.49 -4.77 -15.01
C VAL A 182 0.24 -4.03 -13.89
N GLU A 183 0.36 -2.70 -13.97
CA GLU A 183 1.01 -1.88 -12.93
C GLU A 183 0.36 -2.07 -11.56
N SER A 184 -0.98 -2.08 -11.51
CA SER A 184 -1.73 -2.29 -10.27
C SER A 184 -1.52 -3.70 -9.70
N THR A 185 -1.44 -4.71 -10.56
CA THR A 185 -1.23 -6.11 -10.14
C THR A 185 0.19 -6.36 -9.63
N ILE A 186 1.20 -5.78 -10.28
CA ILE A 186 2.62 -5.96 -9.89
C ILE A 186 2.99 -5.13 -8.66
N ALA A 187 2.22 -4.09 -8.31
CA ALA A 187 2.47 -3.25 -7.14
C ALA A 187 2.63 -4.06 -5.83
N VAL A 188 1.98 -5.22 -5.72
CA VAL A 188 2.12 -6.12 -4.56
C VAL A 188 3.56 -6.57 -4.29
N ALA A 189 4.43 -6.61 -5.30
CA ALA A 189 5.85 -6.94 -5.12
C ALA A 189 6.55 -5.97 -4.14
N ARG A 190 5.97 -4.79 -3.90
CA ARG A 190 6.50 -3.75 -3.01
C ARG A 190 5.90 -3.77 -1.60
N VAL A 191 5.01 -4.71 -1.23
CA VAL A 191 4.36 -4.73 0.11
C VAL A 191 5.34 -4.79 1.28
N ARG A 192 6.53 -5.38 1.09
CA ARG A 192 7.60 -5.36 2.09
C ARG A 192 8.01 -3.94 2.50
N MET A 193 7.94 -2.96 1.59
CA MET A 193 8.24 -1.56 1.88
C MET A 193 7.28 -0.99 2.94
N CYS A 194 6.00 -1.39 2.90
CA CYS A 194 4.99 -1.02 3.90
C CYS A 194 5.36 -1.60 5.28
N SER A 195 5.75 -2.87 5.32
CA SER A 195 6.19 -3.54 6.55
C SER A 195 7.41 -2.83 7.17
N GLN A 196 8.46 -2.58 6.36
CA GLN A 196 9.65 -1.87 6.81
C GLN A 196 9.34 -0.47 7.36
N MET A 197 8.48 0.29 6.67
CA MET A 197 8.07 1.62 7.13
C MET A 197 7.36 1.56 8.49
N ARG A 198 6.43 0.61 8.68
CA ARG A 198 5.71 0.43 9.95
C ARG A 198 6.67 0.08 11.09
N LYS A 199 7.62 -0.82 10.87
CA LYS A 199 8.65 -1.19 11.86
C LYS A 199 9.54 0.00 12.22
N LEU A 200 9.94 0.82 11.26
CA LEU A 200 10.70 2.05 11.51
C LEU A 200 9.90 3.07 12.32
N ALA A 201 8.61 3.23 12.05
CA ALA A 201 7.74 4.10 12.82
C ALA A 201 7.60 3.64 14.27
N GLN A 202 7.39 2.33 14.50
CA GLN A 202 7.35 1.73 15.84
C GLN A 202 8.65 1.96 16.62
N LEU A 203 9.81 1.76 16.00
CA LEU A 203 11.10 2.06 16.61
C LEU A 203 11.27 3.54 16.97
N GLY A 204 10.65 4.44 16.22
CA GLY A 204 10.68 5.88 16.50
C GLY A 204 9.89 6.25 17.76
N HIS A 205 8.85 5.49 18.11
CA HIS A 205 8.11 5.68 19.35
C HIS A 205 8.87 5.16 20.58
N SER A 206 9.58 4.02 20.45
CA SER A 206 10.33 3.42 21.56
C SER A 206 11.73 4.02 21.76
N SER A 207 12.37 4.57 20.73
CA SER A 207 13.73 5.09 20.81
C SER A 207 13.84 6.50 21.43
N ARG A 208 12.72 7.18 21.69
CA ARG A 208 12.70 8.54 22.26
C ARG A 208 12.98 8.58 23.77
N SER A 209 13.19 7.43 24.42
CA SER A 209 13.28 7.33 25.88
C SER A 209 14.69 7.18 26.44
N LEU A 210 15.76 7.35 25.63
CA LEU A 210 17.14 7.19 26.11
C LEU A 210 18.06 8.25 25.49
N ASP A 211 17.97 9.47 26.04
CA ASP A 211 18.97 10.50 25.84
C ASP A 211 20.18 10.19 26.72
N SER A 212 21.20 9.63 26.09
CA SER A 212 22.57 9.65 26.62
C SER A 212 23.20 10.91 26.05
N GLU A 213 23.78 11.75 26.91
CA GLU A 213 24.53 12.94 26.49
C GLU A 213 25.60 12.52 25.48
N MET A 214 25.41 12.94 24.24
CA MET A 214 26.27 12.58 23.12
C MET A 214 26.70 13.88 22.46
N ASP A 215 28.00 14.04 22.23
CA ASP A 215 28.55 15.20 21.52
C ASP A 215 27.81 15.41 20.18
N PRO A 216 27.08 16.54 20.03
CA PRO A 216 26.29 16.82 18.83
C PRO A 216 27.18 17.04 17.59
N SER A 217 28.48 17.26 17.76
CA SER A 217 29.42 17.46 16.65
C SER A 217 29.91 16.15 16.03
N CYS A 218 29.62 15.00 16.64
CA CYS A 218 30.12 13.70 16.22
C CYS A 218 29.01 12.74 15.79
N CYS A 219 29.29 11.91 14.78
CA CYS A 219 28.37 10.88 14.34
C CYS A 219 28.10 9.86 15.45
N SER A 220 26.83 9.65 15.80
CA SER A 220 26.40 8.71 16.83
C SER A 220 26.72 7.23 16.55
N LEU A 221 27.14 6.88 15.33
CA LEU A 221 27.51 5.51 14.94
C LEU A 221 29.02 5.32 14.82
N CYS A 222 29.73 6.20 14.10
CA CYS A 222 31.17 6.04 13.85
C CYS A 222 32.07 7.00 14.64
N ARG A 223 31.49 7.89 15.47
CA ARG A 223 32.20 8.89 16.29
C ARG A 223 33.05 9.90 15.53
N ARG A 224 33.03 9.89 14.19
CA ARG A 224 33.71 10.89 13.37
C ARG A 224 32.97 12.22 13.46
N TRP A 225 33.75 13.29 13.57
CA TRP A 225 33.26 14.66 13.53
C TRP A 225 32.49 14.94 12.22
N VAL A 226 31.38 15.68 12.36
CA VAL A 226 30.42 15.97 11.28
C VAL A 226 30.45 17.46 10.90
N GLY A 227 31.16 18.31 11.65
CA GLY A 227 31.04 19.77 11.63
C GLY A 227 31.77 20.55 10.52
N GLY A 228 31.64 20.24 9.23
CA GLY A 228 32.19 21.10 8.16
C GLY A 228 31.20 22.14 7.63
N CYS A 229 31.67 23.33 7.24
CA CYS A 229 30.87 24.29 6.47
C CYS A 229 30.22 23.56 5.27
N PHE A 230 28.91 23.71 5.10
CA PHE A 230 28.06 23.10 4.05
C PHE A 230 27.42 21.72 4.28
N THR A 231 27.48 21.12 5.48
CA THR A 231 26.66 19.93 5.76
C THR A 231 25.54 20.21 6.75
N ALA A 232 24.31 20.42 6.24
CA ALA A 232 23.11 20.39 7.05
C ALA A 232 23.11 19.14 7.94
N ASP A 233 23.00 19.34 9.26
CA ASP A 233 22.97 18.27 10.25
C ASP A 233 21.95 17.21 9.84
N LYS A 234 22.43 16.02 9.49
CA LYS A 234 21.54 14.89 9.22
C LYS A 234 21.29 14.17 10.53
N SER A 235 20.14 14.41 11.14
CA SER A 235 19.61 13.55 12.19
C SER A 235 18.92 12.32 11.58
N CYS A 236 18.94 11.21 12.31
CA CYS A 236 18.14 10.05 11.97
C CYS A 236 16.66 10.34 12.25
N ALA A 237 15.77 10.18 11.27
CA ALA A 237 14.34 10.42 11.44
C ALA A 237 13.65 9.50 12.48
N VAL A 238 14.29 8.39 12.84
CA VAL A 238 13.78 7.41 13.81
C VAL A 238 14.27 7.72 15.23
N CYS A 239 15.59 7.72 15.44
CA CYS A 239 16.19 7.90 16.77
C CYS A 239 16.67 9.33 17.06
N GLN A 240 16.50 10.27 16.13
CA GLN A 240 16.88 11.69 16.23
C GLN A 240 18.38 11.99 16.47
N ARG A 241 19.24 10.98 16.51
CA ARG A 241 20.70 11.17 16.70
C ARG A 241 21.39 11.69 15.44
N VAL A 242 22.42 12.51 15.64
CA VAL A 242 23.31 13.02 14.58
C VAL A 242 24.05 11.86 13.89
N ILE A 243 24.05 11.87 12.56
CA ILE A 243 24.71 10.84 11.73
C ILE A 243 25.43 11.46 10.53
N CYS A 244 26.60 10.92 10.19
CA CYS A 244 27.28 11.28 8.96
C CYS A 244 26.59 10.65 7.73
N ARG A 245 26.90 11.18 6.53
CA ARG A 245 26.34 10.69 5.25
C ARG A 245 26.59 9.19 5.00
N HIS A 246 27.69 8.63 5.50
CA HIS A 246 28.01 7.21 5.35
C HIS A 246 27.17 6.32 6.29
N CYS A 247 26.85 6.82 7.47
CA CYS A 247 26.09 6.12 8.50
C CYS A 247 24.56 6.25 8.32
N GLY A 248 24.11 7.13 7.44
CA GLY A 248 22.71 7.30 7.04
C GLY A 248 22.37 6.62 5.71
N THR A 249 21.12 6.17 5.60
CA THR A 249 20.50 5.76 4.35
C THR A 249 19.26 6.59 4.10
N SER A 250 18.97 6.89 2.84
CA SER A 250 17.81 7.69 2.47
C SER A 250 16.60 6.79 2.23
N LYS A 251 15.50 7.06 2.93
CA LYS A 251 14.25 6.27 2.86
C LYS A 251 13.06 7.18 2.59
N LYS A 252 12.09 6.68 1.82
CA LYS A 252 10.76 7.31 1.68
C LYS A 252 9.91 6.84 2.85
N LEU A 253 9.57 7.75 3.76
CA LEU A 253 8.71 7.48 4.89
C LEU A 253 7.39 8.21 4.68
N SER A 254 6.29 7.50 4.90
CA SER A 254 4.93 8.02 4.75
C SER A 254 4.30 8.20 6.11
N THR A 255 3.64 9.33 6.32
CA THR A 255 2.91 9.64 7.55
C THR A 255 1.51 10.14 7.21
N VAL A 256 0.52 9.76 8.01
CA VAL A 256 -0.84 10.28 7.86
C VAL A 256 -0.95 11.57 8.65
N THR A 257 -1.39 12.63 7.98
CA THR A 257 -1.68 13.90 8.66
C THR A 257 -2.98 13.75 9.46
N PRO A 258 -2.98 13.98 10.79
CA PRO A 258 -4.12 13.65 11.65
C PRO A 258 -5.45 14.33 11.27
N HIS A 259 -5.39 15.50 10.65
CA HIS A 259 -6.55 16.36 10.38
C HIS A 259 -7.12 16.15 8.98
N THR A 260 -6.26 16.01 7.97
CA THR A 260 -6.65 15.90 6.56
C THR A 260 -6.74 14.46 6.08
N ARG A 261 -6.28 13.47 6.87
CA ARG A 261 -6.09 12.07 6.47
C ARG A 261 -5.22 11.89 5.22
N GLN A 262 -4.52 12.94 4.79
CA GLN A 262 -3.62 12.88 3.66
C GLN A 262 -2.32 12.20 4.07
N VAL A 263 -1.84 11.32 3.19
CA VAL A 263 -0.55 10.68 3.34
C VAL A 263 0.53 11.58 2.75
N VAL A 264 1.47 11.97 3.59
CA VAL A 264 2.63 12.76 3.19
C VAL A 264 3.84 11.86 3.18
N THR A 265 4.42 11.68 1.99
CA THR A 265 5.64 10.89 1.79
C THR A 265 6.84 11.83 1.68
N LYS A 266 7.78 11.73 2.62
CA LYS A 266 9.02 12.52 2.61
C LYS A 266 10.24 11.61 2.49
N ARG A 267 11.26 12.08 1.78
CA ARG A 267 12.57 11.44 1.78
C ARG A 267 13.31 11.87 3.05
N GLN A 268 13.57 10.93 3.93
CA GLN A 268 14.21 11.17 5.23
C GLN A 268 15.47 10.29 5.38
N THR A 269 16.38 10.68 6.27
CA THR A 269 17.60 9.91 6.55
C THR A 269 17.36 9.00 7.74
N VAL A 270 17.68 7.71 7.62
CA VAL A 270 17.60 6.71 8.69
C VAL A 270 18.99 6.15 8.93
N CYS A 271 19.44 6.05 10.18
CA CYS A 271 20.74 5.49 10.49
C CYS A 271 20.79 3.97 10.25
N ARG A 272 21.96 3.42 9.92
CA ARG A 272 22.13 1.98 9.68
C ARG A 272 21.69 1.12 10.88
N ARG A 273 21.84 1.63 12.12
CA ARG A 273 21.38 0.93 13.34
C ARG A 273 19.85 0.79 13.38
N CYS A 274 19.10 1.85 13.12
CA CYS A 274 17.63 1.81 13.07
C CYS A 274 17.15 0.95 11.90
N GLN A 275 17.83 1.02 10.75
CA GLN A 275 17.53 0.15 9.61
C GLN A 275 17.69 -1.32 10.00
N ARG A 276 18.85 -1.72 10.55
CA ARG A 276 19.10 -3.10 10.96
C ARG A 276 18.08 -3.57 12.01
N LYS A 277 17.84 -2.76 13.04
CA LYS A 277 16.80 -3.07 14.04
C LYS A 277 15.44 -3.29 13.39
N SER A 278 15.04 -2.47 12.41
CA SER A 278 13.76 -2.66 11.72
C SER A 278 13.72 -3.93 10.89
N ASP A 279 14.83 -4.33 10.27
CA ASP A 279 14.90 -5.56 9.47
C ASP A 279 14.87 -6.81 10.38
N GLU A 280 15.49 -6.76 11.56
CA GLU A 280 15.54 -7.84 12.56
C GLU A 280 14.30 -7.90 13.46
N SER A 281 13.49 -6.83 13.54
CA SER A 281 12.34 -6.79 14.44
C SER A 281 11.31 -7.83 14.03
N VAL A 282 10.98 -8.73 14.95
CA VAL A 282 9.80 -9.58 14.84
C VAL A 282 8.57 -8.68 14.80
N VAL A 283 7.62 -9.01 13.92
CA VAL A 283 6.39 -8.25 13.82
C VAL A 283 5.56 -8.49 15.08
N VAL A 284 5.49 -7.49 15.95
CA VAL A 284 4.58 -7.47 17.10
C VAL A 284 3.51 -6.44 16.80
N GLN A 285 2.24 -6.87 16.72
CA GLN A 285 1.12 -5.92 16.69
C GLN A 285 0.75 -5.54 18.11
N GLU A 286 0.73 -4.23 18.38
CA GLU A 286 -0.04 -3.70 19.49
C GLU A 286 -1.51 -3.57 19.06
N PRO A 287 -2.47 -4.00 19.89
CA PRO A 287 -3.89 -3.88 19.57
C PRO A 287 -4.26 -2.39 19.43
N LYS A 288 -4.52 -1.94 18.19
CA LYS A 288 -5.16 -0.65 17.98
C LYS A 288 -6.61 -0.77 18.45
N PRO A 289 -7.13 0.15 19.30
CA PRO A 289 -8.51 0.08 19.75
C PRO A 289 -9.44 0.15 18.55
N ALA A 290 -10.39 -0.80 18.48
CA ALA A 290 -11.43 -0.80 17.46
C ALA A 290 -12.23 0.50 17.56
N LYS A 291 -12.00 1.43 16.64
CA LYS A 291 -12.89 2.59 16.50
C LYS A 291 -14.21 2.06 15.94
N ARG A 292 -15.23 2.00 16.81
CA ARG A 292 -16.61 1.65 16.47
C ARG A 292 -17.00 2.46 15.23
N SER A 293 -17.19 1.81 14.08
CA SER A 293 -17.61 2.55 12.89
C SER A 293 -19.01 3.09 13.17
N LYS A 294 -19.20 4.40 12.94
CA LYS A 294 -20.56 4.94 12.89
C LYS A 294 -21.28 4.24 11.74
N ALA A 295 -22.59 4.02 11.89
CA ALA A 295 -23.42 3.35 10.89
C ALA A 295 -23.09 3.79 9.47
N LEU A 296 -23.20 2.89 8.48
CA LEU A 296 -22.95 3.14 7.05
C LEU A 296 -23.48 4.50 6.56
N SER A 297 -24.66 4.92 7.06
CA SER A 297 -25.26 6.23 6.75
C SER A 297 -24.43 7.44 7.21
N THR A 298 -23.68 7.35 8.30
CA THR A 298 -22.87 8.44 8.84
C THR A 298 -21.49 8.54 8.18
N ALA A 299 -20.90 7.42 7.78
CA ALA A 299 -19.66 7.41 6.99
C ALA A 299 -19.89 8.03 5.60
N LEU A 300 -21.05 7.72 4.99
CA LEU A 300 -21.50 8.34 3.74
C LEU A 300 -21.95 9.80 3.92
N ARG A 301 -22.60 10.17 5.04
CA ARG A 301 -22.95 11.58 5.33
C ARG A 301 -21.73 12.45 5.62
N GLN A 302 -20.70 11.93 6.27
CA GLN A 302 -19.42 12.65 6.41
C GLN A 302 -18.72 12.86 5.07
N PHE A 303 -19.04 12.05 4.06
CA PHE A 303 -18.57 12.21 2.69
C PHE A 303 -19.31 13.33 1.96
N THR A 304 -20.64 13.43 2.11
CA THR A 304 -21.43 14.52 1.52
C THR A 304 -21.32 15.87 2.26
N LEU A 305 -20.86 15.89 3.52
CA LEU A 305 -20.79 17.12 4.33
C LEU A 305 -19.38 17.74 4.42
N LYS A 306 -18.35 17.10 3.85
CA LYS A 306 -16.97 17.62 3.85
C LYS A 306 -16.54 18.28 2.54
N ASN A 307 -17.40 18.30 1.52
CA ASN A 307 -17.20 19.01 0.27
C ASN A 307 -18.46 19.79 -0.10
#